data_AF-A0A935YXA3-F1
#
_entry.id   AF-A0A935YXA3-F1
#
_cell.length_a   1.000
_cell.length_b   1.000
_cell.length_c   1.000
_cell.angle_alpha   90.00
_cell.angle_beta   90.00
_cell.angle_gamma   90.00
#
_symmetry.space_group_name_H-M   'P 1'
#
loop_
_entity.id
_entity.type
_entity.pdbx_description
1 polymer ?
#
loop_
_entity_poly.entity_id
_entity_poly.type
_entity_poly.pdbx_seq_one_letter_code
_entity_poly.pdbx_strand_id
1 'polypeptide(L)'
;MAAFAAGTVLVSGAAQAQQNVCQGNIAQVLSEHGVKLSEVADPQWQALRWAAAGRNGPVSGYQFYGRPASRSSGSLNISVTTGCEISDMHTEGGSMIKGVPNYWW
;
A
#
# COMPACT_ATOMS: atom_id res chain seq x y z
N MET A 1 2.72 -0.60 43.96
CA MET A 1 3.31 -0.06 42.73
C MET A 1 3.86 -1.23 41.93
N ALA A 2 3.14 -1.69 40.90
CA ALA A 2 3.61 -2.75 40.01
C ALA A 2 3.55 -2.19 38.59
N ALA A 3 4.72 -2.08 37.98
CA ALA A 3 4.92 -1.50 36.67
C ALA A 3 4.35 -2.44 35.60
N PHE A 4 3.36 -1.96 34.85
CA PHE A 4 2.98 -2.57 33.59
C PHE A 4 4.09 -2.26 32.59
N ALA A 5 4.90 -3.27 32.25
CA ALA A 5 5.75 -3.24 31.07
C ALA A 5 4.83 -3.26 29.84
N ALA A 6 4.34 -2.08 29.46
CA ALA A 6 3.73 -1.85 28.17
C ALA A 6 4.83 -1.96 27.11
N GLY A 7 5.07 -3.19 26.65
CA GLY A 7 5.73 -3.43 25.38
C GLY A 7 4.85 -2.94 24.24
N THR A 8 4.70 -1.62 24.12
CA THR A 8 4.15 -1.01 22.90
C THR A 8 5.14 -1.28 21.78
N VAL A 9 4.76 -2.20 20.91
CA VAL A 9 5.35 -2.40 19.60
C VAL A 9 5.20 -1.09 18.83
N LEU A 10 6.17 -0.19 18.99
CA LEU A 10 6.34 1.05 18.22
C LEU A 10 6.83 0.69 16.81
N VAL A 11 6.05 -0.09 16.06
CA VAL A 11 6.31 -0.31 14.61
C VAL A 11 5.41 0.61 13.76
N SER A 12 4.46 1.31 14.38
CA SER A 12 3.40 2.02 13.67
C SER A 12 3.77 3.45 13.28
N GLY A 13 4.59 4.17 14.05
CA GLY A 13 4.80 5.61 13.84
C GLY A 13 5.47 5.97 12.50
N ALA A 14 6.55 5.29 12.13
CA ALA A 14 7.23 5.55 10.87
C ALA A 14 6.43 5.04 9.65
N ALA A 15 5.76 3.89 9.79
CA ALA A 15 4.91 3.35 8.73
C ALA A 15 3.67 4.23 8.49
N GLN A 16 3.02 4.73 9.54
CA GLN A 16 1.85 5.62 9.44
C GLN A 16 2.23 7.03 8.97
N ALA A 17 3.40 7.53 9.38
CA ALA A 17 3.90 8.81 8.87
C ALA A 17 4.21 8.74 7.37
N GLN A 18 4.88 7.68 6.91
CA GLN A 18 5.14 7.50 5.47
C GLN A 18 3.88 7.15 4.68
N GLN A 19 2.90 6.45 5.26
CA GLN A 19 1.58 6.29 4.63
C GLN A 19 0.96 7.63 4.28
N ASN A 20 0.90 8.58 5.22
CA ASN A 20 0.33 9.90 4.96
C ASN A 20 1.09 10.68 3.87
N VAL A 21 2.42 10.52 3.78
CA VAL A 21 3.24 11.19 2.76
C VAL A 21 3.06 10.54 1.39
N CYS A 22 3.12 9.21 1.30
CA CYS A 22 3.02 8.49 0.03
C CYS A 22 1.58 8.42 -0.50
N GLN A 23 0.59 8.55 0.37
CA GLN A 23 -0.83 8.56 0.00
C GLN A 23 -1.16 9.69 -0.98
N GLY A 24 -0.49 10.85 -0.88
CA GLY A 24 -0.66 11.95 -1.83
C GLY A 24 -0.27 11.55 -3.26
N ASN A 25 0.91 10.93 -3.42
CA ASN A 25 1.39 10.47 -4.72
C ASN A 25 0.49 9.37 -5.30
N ILE A 26 0.07 8.42 -4.46
CA ILE A 26 -0.86 7.36 -4.88
C ILE A 26 -2.22 7.95 -5.31
N ALA A 27 -2.76 8.89 -4.55
CA ALA A 27 -4.03 9.54 -4.90
C ALA A 27 -3.93 10.31 -6.22
N GLN A 28 -2.80 10.97 -6.48
CA GLN A 28 -2.56 11.68 -7.74
C GLN A 28 -2.53 10.70 -8.92
N VAL A 29 -1.70 9.66 -8.84
CA VAL A 29 -1.57 8.66 -9.92
C VAL A 29 -2.88 7.93 -10.17
N LEU A 30 -3.59 7.54 -9.12
CA LEU A 30 -4.92 6.94 -9.29
C LEU A 30 -5.90 7.89 -9.98
N SER A 31 -5.84 9.18 -9.66
CA SER A 31 -6.70 10.19 -10.29
C SER A 31 -6.35 10.39 -11.77
N GLU A 32 -5.08 10.27 -12.16
CA GLU A 32 -4.66 10.28 -13.57
C GLU A 32 -5.30 9.11 -14.37
N HIS A 33 -5.56 7.99 -13.68
CA HIS A 33 -6.26 6.83 -14.23
C HIS A 33 -7.79 6.86 -14.00
N GLY A 34 -8.33 7.96 -13.49
CA GLY A 34 -9.77 8.16 -13.30
C GLY A 34 -10.36 7.42 -12.10
N VAL A 35 -9.54 7.01 -11.13
CA VAL A 35 -9.97 6.38 -9.87
C VAL A 35 -9.61 7.28 -8.72
N LYS A 36 -10.58 7.63 -7.87
CA LYS A 36 -10.25 8.38 -6.64
C LYS A 36 -9.85 7.41 -5.55
N LEU A 37 -8.88 7.80 -4.71
CA LEU A 37 -8.52 7.01 -3.55
C LEU A 37 -9.71 6.79 -2.59
N SER A 38 -10.62 7.75 -2.50
CA SER A 38 -11.87 7.62 -1.72
C SER A 38 -12.85 6.58 -2.28
N GLU A 39 -12.69 6.23 -3.55
CA GLU A 39 -13.46 5.19 -4.24
C GLU A 39 -12.74 3.85 -4.20
N VAL A 40 -11.66 3.71 -3.45
CA VAL A 40 -11.02 2.40 -3.23
C VAL A 40 -11.67 1.75 -2.01
N ALA A 41 -12.35 0.64 -2.23
CA ALA A 41 -12.86 -0.25 -1.20
C ALA A 41 -11.71 -1.06 -0.58
N ASP A 42 -11.83 -1.32 0.72
CA ASP A 42 -10.91 -2.16 1.51
C ASP A 42 -9.43 -1.75 1.40
N PRO A 43 -9.07 -0.46 1.57
CA PRO A 43 -7.69 0.00 1.43
C PRO A 43 -6.80 -0.59 2.53
N GLN A 44 -5.71 -1.24 2.15
CA GLN A 44 -4.72 -1.78 3.06
C GLN A 44 -3.32 -1.27 2.72
N TRP A 45 -2.49 -1.11 3.74
CA TRP A 45 -1.10 -0.71 3.60
C TRP A 45 -0.20 -1.71 4.29
N GLN A 46 0.83 -2.15 3.57
CA GLN A 46 1.85 -3.05 4.07
C GLN A 46 3.22 -2.43 3.90
N ALA A 47 4.08 -2.53 4.91
CA ALA A 47 5.50 -2.21 4.75
C ALA A 47 6.22 -3.42 4.12
N LEU A 48 6.81 -3.21 2.96
CA LEU A 48 7.70 -4.18 2.34
C LEU A 48 9.05 -4.14 3.06
N ARG A 49 9.59 -5.30 3.38
CA ARG A 49 10.87 -5.43 4.10
C ARG A 49 11.78 -6.35 3.34
N TRP A 50 13.07 -6.01 3.30
CA TRP A 50 14.07 -6.94 2.80
C TRP A 50 14.07 -8.20 3.67
N ALA A 51 14.02 -9.37 3.03
CA ALA A 51 14.17 -10.63 3.73
C ALA A 51 15.61 -10.71 4.26
N ALA A 52 15.77 -10.60 5.58
CA ALA A 52 17.05 -10.80 6.25
C ALA A 52 17.00 -12.13 7.00
N ALA A 53 18.06 -12.93 6.93
CA ALA A 53 18.12 -14.25 7.56
C ALA A 53 17.77 -14.16 9.06
N GLY A 54 16.59 -14.66 9.44
CA GLY A 54 16.13 -14.76 10.82
C GLY A 54 15.64 -13.47 11.49
N ARG A 55 15.50 -12.34 10.78
CA ARG A 55 14.96 -11.09 11.34
C ARG A 55 14.13 -10.32 10.32
N ASN A 56 13.18 -9.51 10.81
CA ASN A 56 12.54 -8.49 9.99
C ASN A 56 13.62 -7.47 9.57
N GLY A 57 13.98 -7.48 8.28
CA GLY A 57 14.95 -6.56 7.71
C GLY A 57 14.43 -5.12 7.64
N PRO A 58 15.28 -4.18 7.18
CA PRO A 58 14.87 -2.81 6.97
C PRO A 58 13.70 -2.72 5.96
N VAL A 59 12.87 -1.69 6.13
CA VAL A 59 11.78 -1.40 5.19
C VAL A 59 12.38 -1.07 3.83
N SER A 60 12.02 -1.84 2.81
CA SER A 60 12.43 -1.64 1.42
C SER A 60 11.45 -0.73 0.66
N GLY A 61 10.20 -0.67 1.11
CA GLY A 61 9.16 0.14 0.52
C GLY A 61 7.82 -0.10 1.21
N TYR A 62 6.75 0.30 0.56
CA TYR A 62 5.39 0.07 1.01
C TYR A 62 4.56 -0.46 -0.15
N GLN A 63 3.51 -1.19 0.17
CA GLN A 63 2.54 -1.66 -0.79
C GLN A 63 1.15 -1.26 -0.32
N PHE A 64 0.42 -0.61 -1.22
CA PHE A 64 -0.97 -0.27 -1.07
C PHE A 64 -1.81 -1.29 -1.84
N TYR A 65 -2.84 -1.79 -1.18
CA TYR A 65 -3.81 -2.72 -1.73
C TYR A 65 -5.19 -2.09 -1.62
N GLY A 66 -6.07 -2.42 -2.54
CA GLY A 66 -7.48 -2.15 -2.40
C GLY A 66 -8.24 -2.68 -3.60
N ARG A 67 -9.48 -2.22 -3.76
CA ARG A 67 -10.29 -2.54 -4.93
C ARG A 67 -11.06 -1.29 -5.37
N PRO A 68 -11.05 -0.92 -6.65
CA PRO A 68 -11.92 0.17 -7.12
C PRO A 68 -13.39 -0.17 -6.80
N ALA A 69 -14.10 0.71 -6.10
CA ALA A 69 -15.48 0.50 -5.66
C ALA A 69 -16.45 0.34 -6.84
N SER A 70 -16.09 0.85 -8.02
CA SER A 70 -16.82 0.63 -9.28
C SER A 70 -16.73 -0.80 -9.80
N ARG A 71 -15.91 -1.67 -9.20
CA ARG A 71 -15.65 -3.05 -9.65
C ARG A 71 -16.04 -4.05 -8.58
N SER A 72 -16.83 -5.05 -8.97
CA SER A 72 -17.31 -6.11 -8.07
C SER A 72 -16.25 -7.18 -7.74
N SER A 73 -15.17 -7.26 -8.51
CA SER A 73 -14.10 -8.25 -8.33
C SER A 73 -12.75 -7.71 -8.81
N GLY A 74 -11.66 -8.30 -8.29
CA GLY A 74 -10.28 -7.90 -8.55
C GLY A 74 -9.67 -7.01 -7.47
N SER A 75 -8.38 -6.75 -7.58
CA SER A 75 -7.61 -5.93 -6.64
C SER A 75 -6.79 -4.89 -7.41
N LEU A 76 -6.37 -3.85 -6.69
CA LEU A 76 -5.45 -2.81 -7.10
C LEU A 76 -4.27 -2.90 -6.16
N ASN A 77 -3.09 -3.06 -6.74
CA ASN A 77 -1.83 -3.17 -6.03
C ASN A 77 -0.90 -2.07 -6.50
N ILE A 78 -0.33 -1.33 -5.54
CA ILE A 78 0.59 -0.23 -5.82
C ILE A 78 1.77 -0.36 -4.87
N SER A 79 2.93 -0.65 -5.42
CA SER A 79 4.18 -0.69 -4.66
C SER A 79 4.89 0.65 -4.77
N VAL A 80 5.27 1.22 -3.64
CA VAL A 80 6.03 2.46 -3.55
C VAL A 80 7.36 2.23 -2.83
N THR A 81 8.39 2.97 -3.26
CA THR A 81 9.68 2.98 -2.57
C THR A 81 9.56 3.71 -1.22
N THR A 82 10.58 3.63 -0.38
CA THR A 82 10.66 4.43 0.86
C THR A 82 10.67 5.95 0.61
N GLY A 83 11.00 6.38 -0.62
CA GLY A 83 10.91 7.75 -1.12
C GLY A 83 9.54 8.13 -1.72
N CYS A 84 8.51 7.29 -1.56
CA CYS A 84 7.16 7.48 -2.12
C CYS A 84 7.10 7.53 -3.66
N GLU A 85 8.08 6.95 -4.35
CA GLU A 85 8.05 6.79 -5.80
C GLU A 85 7.27 5.51 -6.13
N ILE A 86 6.40 5.55 -7.15
CA ILE A 86 5.68 4.36 -7.61
C ILE A 86 6.70 3.43 -8.26
N SER A 87 6.99 2.31 -7.62
CA SER A 87 7.88 1.28 -8.14
C SER A 87 7.13 0.30 -9.03
N ASP A 88 5.87 0.04 -8.72
CA ASP A 88 5.02 -0.87 -9.48
C ASP A 88 3.55 -0.54 -9.23
N MET A 89 2.72 -0.66 -10.25
CA MET A 89 1.28 -0.50 -10.13
C MET A 89 0.58 -1.44 -11.10
N HIS A 90 -0.31 -2.27 -10.58
CA HIS A 90 -1.09 -3.20 -11.37
C HIS A 90 -2.46 -3.45 -10.74
N THR A 91 -3.39 -3.92 -11.56
CA THR A 91 -4.66 -4.48 -11.12
C THR A 91 -4.63 -5.99 -11.28
N GLU A 92 -5.45 -6.70 -10.52
CA GLU A 92 -5.62 -8.15 -10.68
C GLU A 92 -7.09 -8.49 -10.88
N GLY A 93 -7.34 -9.59 -11.59
CA GLY A 93 -8.69 -10.12 -11.81
C GLY A 93 -9.59 -9.15 -12.58
N GLY A 94 -10.83 -8.99 -12.10
CA GLY A 94 -11.88 -8.20 -12.78
C GLY A 94 -11.77 -6.68 -12.63
N SER A 95 -10.75 -6.16 -11.91
CA SER A 95 -10.62 -4.74 -11.56
C SER A 95 -9.78 -3.95 -12.57
N MET A 96 -10.00 -4.17 -13.87
CA MET A 96 -9.20 -3.50 -14.90
C MET A 96 -9.42 -1.98 -14.88
N ILE A 97 -8.33 -1.24 -14.68
CA ILE A 97 -8.25 0.22 -14.79
C ILE A 97 -7.54 0.55 -16.10
N LYS A 98 -8.07 1.52 -16.85
CA LYS A 98 -7.49 1.91 -18.13
C LYS A 98 -6.08 2.51 -17.92
N GLY A 99 -5.10 1.96 -18.62
CA GLY A 99 -3.71 2.40 -18.54
C GLY A 99 -2.91 1.79 -17.39
N VAL A 100 -3.52 0.92 -16.59
CA VAL A 100 -2.84 0.14 -15.55
C VAL A 100 -2.71 -1.32 -16.03
N PRO A 101 -1.51 -1.93 -15.92
CA PRO A 101 -1.34 -3.36 -16.21
C PRO A 101 -2.32 -4.21 -15.40
N ASN A 102 -2.94 -5.22 -16.02
CA ASN A 102 -3.84 -6.15 -15.32
C ASN A 102 -3.28 -7.58 -15.36
N TYR A 103 -3.08 -8.19 -14.20
CA TYR A 103 -2.64 -9.57 -14.08
C TYR A 103 -3.83 -10.52 -13.88
N TRP A 104 -3.81 -11.60 -14.66
CA TRP A 104 -4.76 -12.70 -14.61
C TRP A 104 -3.97 -13.94 -14.21
N TRP A 105 -3.98 -14.26 -12.93
CA TRP A 105 -3.35 -15.41 -12.33
C TRP A 105 -4.41 -16.32 -11.72
#